data_AF-A0A1W9WCL2-F1
#
_entry.id   AF-A0A1W9WCL2-F1
#
_cell.length_a   1.000
_cell.length_b   1.000
_cell.length_c   1.000
_cell.angle_alpha   90.00
_cell.angle_beta   90.00
_cell.angle_gamma   90.00
#
_symmetry.space_group_name_H-M   'P 1'
#
loop_
_entity.id
_entity.type
_entity.pdbx_description
1 polymer ?
#
loop_
_entity_poly.entity_id
_entity_poly.type
_entity_poly.pdbx_seq_one_letter_code
_entity_poly.pdbx_strand_id
1 'polypeptide(L)'
;MRRYIIIAYSDFNLNQVKAQFNLTEKTIDMLPISASDWLTEILAIGYNLIMTSSSEKARSELLVNPVLLELRRRNANAFAIYSGINLDIDNSHEALLFQESTYLCSGTCYTC
;
A
#
# COMPACT_ATOMS: atom_id res chain seq x y z
N MET A 1 -20.55 5.64 -26.38
CA MET A 1 -19.18 6.08 -26.08
C MET A 1 -19.14 6.50 -24.61
N ARG A 2 -18.57 5.67 -23.72
CA ARG A 2 -18.36 6.06 -22.31
C ARG A 2 -17.20 7.05 -22.29
N ARG A 3 -17.47 8.29 -21.87
CA ARG A 3 -16.43 9.27 -21.56
C ARG A 3 -15.74 8.82 -20.27
N TYR A 4 -14.46 8.53 -20.36
CA TYR A 4 -13.63 8.25 -19.20
C TYR A 4 -13.12 9.58 -18.65
N ILE A 5 -13.44 9.88 -17.39
CA ILE A 5 -12.88 11.05 -16.67
C ILE A 5 -11.58 10.55 -16.05
N ILE A 6 -10.45 11.03 -16.59
CA ILE A 6 -9.15 10.84 -15.93
C ILE A 6 -9.09 11.86 -14.80
N ILE A 7 -9.20 11.38 -13.57
CA ILE A 7 -8.97 12.18 -12.36
C ILE A 7 -7.47 12.16 -12.12
N ALA A 8 -6.80 13.31 -12.15
CA ALA A 8 -5.37 13.36 -11.84
C ALA A 8 -5.17 13.19 -10.34
N TYR A 9 -4.02 12.65 -9.91
CA TYR A 9 -3.69 12.59 -8.48
C TYR A 9 -3.73 13.99 -7.83
N SER A 10 -3.45 15.05 -8.60
CA SER A 10 -3.58 16.44 -8.17
C SER A 10 -4.98 16.86 -7.77
N ASP A 11 -6.00 16.14 -8.26
CA ASP A 11 -7.40 16.42 -7.97
C ASP A 11 -7.87 15.66 -6.72
N PHE A 12 -7.01 14.83 -6.11
CA PHE A 12 -7.31 14.12 -4.86
C PHE A 12 -7.51 15.09 -3.70
N ASN A 13 -8.65 14.97 -3.02
CA ASN A 13 -8.97 15.75 -1.83
C ASN A 13 -9.44 14.85 -0.69
N LEU A 14 -8.62 14.77 0.36
CA LEU A 14 -8.90 13.93 1.52
C LEU A 14 -10.24 14.28 2.19
N ASN A 15 -10.63 15.56 2.24
CA ASN A 15 -11.90 15.96 2.85
C ASN A 15 -13.11 15.46 2.06
N GLN A 16 -13.03 15.47 0.72
CA GLN A 16 -14.08 14.94 -0.15
C GLN A 16 -14.25 13.43 0.07
N VAL A 17 -13.13 12.68 0.09
CA VAL A 17 -13.14 11.23 0.33
C VAL A 17 -13.71 10.91 1.73
N LYS A 18 -13.30 11.65 2.76
CA LYS A 18 -13.85 11.48 4.12
C LYS A 18 -15.37 11.68 4.16
N ALA A 19 -15.87 12.70 3.47
CA ALA A 19 -17.31 12.97 3.41
C ALA A 19 -18.08 11.90 2.61
N GLN A 20 -17.57 11.51 1.43
CA GLN A 20 -18.22 10.56 0.54
C GLN A 20 -18.34 9.16 1.14
N PHE A 21 -17.30 8.70 1.82
CA PHE A 21 -17.24 7.35 2.39
C PHE A 21 -17.49 7.33 3.90
N ASN A 22 -17.90 8.46 4.49
CA ASN A 22 -18.13 8.63 5.93
C ASN A 22 -16.95 8.13 6.80
N LEU A 23 -15.72 8.50 6.40
CA LEU A 23 -14.50 8.07 7.06
C LEU A 23 -14.16 8.96 8.24
N THR A 24 -13.83 8.33 9.37
CA THR A 24 -13.28 9.01 10.53
C THR A 24 -11.76 8.86 10.51
N GLU A 25 -11.06 9.99 10.48
CA GLU A 25 -9.61 10.00 10.64
C GLU A 25 -9.26 9.72 12.10
N LYS A 26 -8.31 8.79 12.31
CA LYS A 26 -7.81 8.45 13.64
C LYS A 26 -6.31 8.71 13.67
N THR A 27 -5.89 9.60 14.55
CA THR A 27 -4.49 9.71 14.95
C THR A 27 -4.23 8.69 16.05
N ILE A 28 -3.21 7.87 15.86
CA ILE A 28 -2.80 6.86 16.84
C ILE A 28 -1.34 7.11 17.14
N ASP A 29 -1.00 7.25 18.41
CA ASP A 29 0.39 7.29 18.85
C ASP A 29 1.00 5.90 18.66
N MET A 30 1.83 5.75 17.64
CA MET A 30 2.59 4.53 17.42
C MET A 30 3.89 4.59 18.22
N LEU A 31 4.07 3.61 19.10
CA LEU A 31 5.36 3.41 19.74
C LEU A 31 6.37 2.93 18.69
N PRO A 32 7.60 3.47 18.67
CA PRO A 32 8.63 3.00 17.77
C PRO A 32 8.92 1.54 18.09
N ILE A 33 8.94 0.69 17.05
CA ILE A 33 9.30 -0.71 17.19
C ILE A 33 10.63 -0.93 16.49
N SER A 34 11.57 -1.57 17.20
CA SER A 34 12.85 -1.95 16.60
C SER A 34 12.62 -2.88 15.41
N ALA A 35 13.44 -2.75 14.37
CA ALA A 35 13.53 -3.74 13.30
C ALA A 35 13.98 -5.08 13.88
N SER A 36 13.48 -6.20 13.33
CA SER A 36 14.03 -7.51 13.68
C SER A 36 15.31 -7.78 12.89
N ASP A 37 16.13 -8.70 13.39
CA ASP A 37 17.34 -9.15 12.70
C ASP A 37 17.04 -9.60 11.27
N TRP A 38 15.91 -10.29 11.06
CA TRP A 38 15.45 -10.71 9.74
C TRP A 38 15.22 -9.52 8.78
N LEU A 39 14.56 -8.46 9.26
CA LEU A 39 14.34 -7.27 8.42
C LEU A 39 15.67 -6.58 8.11
N THR A 40 16.54 -6.44 9.11
CA THR A 40 17.86 -5.84 8.93
C THR A 40 18.69 -6.63 7.92
N GLU A 41 18.70 -7.96 8.03
CA GLU A 41 19.43 -8.85 7.14
C GLU A 41 18.91 -8.78 5.70
N ILE A 42 17.60 -8.88 5.48
CA ILE A 42 17.04 -8.88 4.12
C ILE A 42 17.24 -7.53 3.42
N LEU A 43 17.14 -6.41 4.17
CA LEU A 43 17.43 -5.09 3.62
C LEU A 43 18.92 -4.92 3.30
N ALA A 44 19.82 -5.47 4.12
CA ALA A 44 21.25 -5.45 3.85
C ALA A 44 21.60 -6.26 2.60
N ILE A 45 21.01 -7.45 2.43
CA ILE A 45 21.18 -8.29 1.23
C ILE A 45 20.68 -7.55 -0.03
N GLY A 46 19.51 -6.91 0.08
CA GLY A 46 18.90 -6.17 -1.03
C GLY A 46 19.57 -4.85 -1.36
N TYR A 47 20.41 -4.31 -0.48
CA TYR A 47 20.90 -2.92 -0.55
C TYR A 47 21.52 -2.57 -1.91
N ASN A 48 22.46 -3.39 -2.38
CA ASN A 48 23.12 -3.14 -3.67
C ASN A 48 22.13 -3.15 -4.83
N LEU A 49 21.15 -4.05 -4.81
CA LEU A 49 20.12 -4.13 -5.86
C LEU A 49 19.18 -2.92 -5.82
N ILE A 50 18.81 -2.44 -4.62
CA ILE A 50 18.00 -1.23 -4.43
C ILE A 50 18.73 -0.01 -5.01
N MET A 51 20.03 0.13 -4.72
CA MET A 51 20.83 1.27 -5.17
C MET A 51 21.12 1.26 -6.68
N THR A 52 21.25 0.08 -7.27
CA THR A 52 21.59 -0.07 -8.70
C THR A 52 20.38 -0.20 -9.62
N SER A 53 19.19 -0.45 -9.08
CA SER A 53 17.97 -0.57 -9.86
C SER A 53 17.59 0.76 -10.53
N SER A 54 17.39 0.73 -11.84
CA SER A 54 16.89 1.86 -12.65
C SER A 54 15.37 2.03 -12.58
N SER A 55 14.65 1.02 -12.09
CA SER A 55 13.19 1.07 -11.95
C SER A 55 12.81 1.56 -10.55
N GLU A 56 12.13 2.72 -10.49
CA GLU A 56 11.55 3.24 -9.24
C GLU A 56 10.60 2.23 -8.60
N LYS A 57 9.82 1.52 -9.42
CA LYS A 57 8.95 0.43 -8.97
C LYS A 57 9.74 -0.68 -8.28
N ALA A 58 10.75 -1.25 -8.95
CA ALA A 58 11.54 -2.33 -8.35
C ALA A 58 12.24 -1.89 -7.07
N ARG A 59 12.73 -0.64 -7.02
CA ARG A 59 13.35 -0.07 -5.82
C ARG A 59 12.35 0.04 -4.66
N SER A 60 11.15 0.53 -4.94
CA SER A 60 10.06 0.64 -3.97
C SER A 60 9.65 -0.74 -3.45
N GLU A 61 9.50 -1.74 -4.33
CA GLU A 61 9.12 -3.09 -3.93
C GLU A 61 10.18 -3.77 -3.06
N LEU A 62 11.47 -3.62 -3.40
CA LEU A 62 12.57 -4.17 -2.61
C LEU A 62 12.69 -3.55 -1.21
N LEU A 63 12.25 -2.31 -1.02
CA LEU A 63 12.24 -1.63 0.28
C LEU A 63 10.97 -1.92 1.08
N VAL A 64 9.81 -1.76 0.45
CA VAL A 64 8.51 -1.77 1.13
C VAL A 64 8.05 -3.20 1.42
N ASN A 65 8.25 -4.15 0.50
CA ASN A 65 7.72 -5.50 0.65
C ASN A 65 8.30 -6.24 1.90
N PRO A 66 9.62 -6.18 2.20
CA PRO A 66 10.15 -6.77 3.43
C PRO A 66 9.53 -6.19 4.71
N VAL A 67 9.28 -4.88 4.75
CA VAL A 67 8.64 -4.20 5.88
C VAL A 67 7.21 -4.71 6.06
N LEU A 68 6.44 -4.81 4.98
CA LEU A 68 5.06 -5.32 5.04
C LEU A 68 4.99 -6.79 5.46
N LEU A 69 5.92 -7.62 4.98
CA LEU A 69 6.02 -9.02 5.41
C LEU A 69 6.37 -9.14 6.89
N GLU A 70 7.28 -8.31 7.40
CA GLU A 70 7.57 -8.27 8.82
C GLU A 70 6.34 -7.90 9.65
N LEU A 71 5.64 -6.83 9.26
CA LEU A 71 4.42 -6.40 9.96
C LEU A 71 3.35 -7.51 9.92
N ARG A 72 3.19 -8.19 8.79
CA ARG A 72 2.26 -9.31 8.66
C ARG A 72 2.63 -10.44 9.62
N ARG A 73 3.92 -10.79 9.70
CA ARG A 73 4.43 -11.80 10.62
C ARG A 73 4.20 -11.41 12.10
N ARG A 74 4.47 -10.14 12.46
CA ARG A 74 4.27 -9.62 13.83
C ARG A 74 2.80 -9.62 14.26
N ASN A 75 1.88 -9.49 13.31
CA ASN A 75 0.44 -9.48 13.54
C ASN A 75 -0.22 -10.83 13.23
N ALA A 76 0.48 -11.95 13.44
CA ALA A 76 -0.05 -13.31 13.24
C ALA A 76 -0.74 -13.53 11.87
N ASN A 77 -0.22 -12.90 10.82
CA ASN A 77 -0.77 -12.92 9.46
C ASN A 77 -2.20 -12.35 9.32
N ALA A 78 -2.59 -11.40 10.18
CA ALA A 78 -3.95 -10.84 10.24
C ALA A 78 -4.40 -10.05 9.00
N PHE A 79 -3.51 -9.80 8.03
CA PHE A 79 -3.84 -9.07 6.81
C PHE A 79 -3.16 -9.68 5.58
N ALA A 80 -3.75 -9.40 4.41
CA ALA A 80 -3.20 -9.76 3.11
C ALA A 80 -2.47 -8.56 2.48
N ILE A 81 -1.49 -8.86 1.63
CA ILE A 81 -0.71 -7.88 0.88
C ILE A 81 -1.02 -8.13 -0.60
N TYR A 82 -1.52 -7.11 -1.29
CA TYR A 82 -1.76 -7.15 -2.72
C TYR A 82 -0.82 -6.16 -3.43
N SER A 83 -0.21 -6.59 -4.53
CA SER A 83 0.57 -5.74 -5.44
C SER A 83 0.11 -5.98 -6.86
N GLY A 84 0.01 -4.91 -7.66
CA GLY A 84 -0.28 -5.00 -9.10
C GLY A 84 -1.71 -5.43 -9.45
N ILE A 85 -2.65 -5.36 -8.50
CA ILE A 85 -4.07 -5.58 -8.81
C ILE A 85 -4.68 -4.32 -9.41
N ASN A 86 -5.33 -4.44 -10.57
CA ASN A 86 -6.23 -3.41 -11.04
C ASN A 86 -7.50 -3.52 -10.21
N LEU A 87 -7.76 -2.50 -9.39
CA LEU A 87 -9.06 -2.37 -8.72
C LEU A 87 -10.03 -1.86 -9.80
N ASP A 88 -10.77 -2.78 -10.42
CA ASP A 88 -11.86 -2.44 -11.34
C ASP A 88 -12.94 -1.71 -10.54
N ILE A 89 -12.96 -0.39 -10.67
CA ILE A 89 -13.92 0.48 -10.02
C ILE A 89 -15.18 0.51 -10.89
N ASP A 90 -16.33 0.21 -10.29
CA ASP A 90 -17.60 0.46 -10.95
C ASP A 90 -17.75 1.97 -11.18
N ASN A 91 -17.86 2.36 -12.45
CA ASN A 91 -17.93 3.75 -12.92
C ASN A 91 -19.19 4.49 -12.41
N SER A 92 -20.06 3.83 -11.65
CA SER A 92 -21.18 4.46 -10.95
C SER A 92 -20.71 5.34 -9.78
N HIS A 93 -19.51 5.07 -9.23
CA HIS A 93 -18.90 5.86 -8.16
C HIS A 93 -17.48 6.24 -8.61
N GLU A 94 -17.17 7.55 -8.65
CA GLU A 94 -15.82 8.05 -8.92
C GLU A 94 -14.82 7.38 -7.97
N ALA A 95 -14.05 6.43 -8.47
CA ALA A 95 -12.87 5.98 -7.76
C ALA A 95 -11.69 5.80 -8.73
N LEU A 96 -10.53 6.01 -8.13
CA LEU A 96 -9.28 6.38 -8.75
C LEU A 96 -8.59 5.14 -9.34
N LEU A 97 -8.32 5.14 -10.65
CA LEU A 97 -7.34 4.22 -11.22
C LEU A 97 -5.94 4.69 -10.81
N PHE A 98 -5.38 4.08 -9.78
CA PHE A 98 -3.97 4.24 -9.45
C PHE A 98 -3.17 3.09 -10.06
N GLN A 99 -2.59 3.34 -11.23
CA GLN A 99 -1.50 2.54 -11.76
C GLN A 99 -0.18 3.00 -11.14
N GLU A 100 0.04 2.74 -9.86
CA GLU A 100 1.37 2.72 -9.27
C GLU A 100 1.28 2.00 -7.92
N SER A 101 2.31 1.20 -7.61
CA SER A 101 2.53 0.35 -6.43
C SER A 101 1.66 0.65 -5.20
N THR A 102 0.38 0.27 -5.25
CA THR A 102 -0.55 0.47 -4.14
C THR A 102 -0.62 -0.83 -3.36
N TYR A 103 0.08 -0.87 -2.23
CA TYR A 103 -0.08 -1.95 -1.28
C TYR A 103 -1.41 -1.76 -0.56
N LEU A 104 -2.38 -2.60 -0.89
CA LEU A 104 -3.64 -2.63 -0.16
C LEU A 104 -3.52 -3.61 1.01
N CYS A 105 -3.77 -3.11 2.22
CA CYS A 105 -3.89 -3.92 3.43
C CYS A 105 -5.37 -3.97 3.81
N SER A 106 -6.02 -5.12 3.63
CA SER A 106 -7.39 -5.32 4.10
C SER A 106 -7.39 -6.02 5.46
N GLY A 107 -8.01 -5.37 6.45
CA GLY A 107 -8.16 -5.90 7.80
C GLY A 107 -9.54 -6.52 7.99
N THR A 108 -9.71 -7.78 7.57
CA THR A 108 -10.73 -8.72 8.06
C THR A 108 -10.35 -10.12 7.59
N CYS A 109 -9.53 -10.82 8.37
CA CYS A 109 -9.24 -12.23 8.13
C CYS A 109 -10.20 -13.08 8.98
N TYR A 110 -11.39 -13.34 8.46
CA TYR A 110 -12.30 -14.34 9.02
C TYR A 110 -12.18 -15.62 8.19
N THR A 111 -11.16 -16.43 8.52
CA THR A 111 -10.97 -17.83 8.05
C THR A 111 -10.82 -18.05 6.54
N CYS A 112 -9.96 -19.02 6.20
CA CYS A 112 -9.62 -19.48 4.85
C CYS A 112 -10.83 -20.00 4.06
#